data_AF-A0A3D5EIG8-F1
#
_entry.id   AF-A0A3D5EIG8-F1
#
_cell.length_a   1.000
_cell.length_b   1.000
_cell.length_c   1.000
_cell.angle_alpha   90.00
_cell.angle_beta   90.00
_cell.angle_gamma   90.00
#
_symmetry.space_group_name_H-M   'P 1'
#
loop_
_entity.id
_entity.type
_entity.pdbx_description
1 polymer ?
#
loop_
_entity_poly.entity_id
_entity_poly.type
_entity_poly.pdbx_seq_one_letter_code
_entity_poly.pdbx_strand_id
1 'polypeptide(L)'
;GVAQEGEDFVDVIGWRLDDVVELIKGPKGTKVRLQYLKGADAHGTPKVVEITRDKIRLEDRAAKSNVFEAKYSDLTSKIGVIEIPGFYNNLSQDVKVELAKLKEAKVDGIIIDLRQNGGGSLYEATQLSGLFIDQGPVVQIHTLNNRIEEQKDRDGVTFYDGPLTVLVDRYSASASEIFAAAMQDYGRAIVIGEQTFGKGTVQQHKPLGRAYDLYDHPLGSVQYTIAKFYRINGGSTQHKGVIPDVSFPSAIDPAEWGESQQDNALPWDSIIRAKYNSVDNLKPAISYVNKLHDARIASEPEFGYVFDDIKRYQEEKDRKTISLVEADRLKEKDEGEERALERANERLVRLGEKPVEKLDDLPDVLDDLDPFLEEAALITQDYIKYGRIAKK
;
A
#
# COMPACT_ATOMS: atom_id res chain seq x y z
N GLY A 1 16.72 -30.84 8.13
CA GLY A 1 16.40 -31.18 9.51
C GLY A 1 16.48 -29.96 10.41
N VAL A 2 15.74 -29.97 11.53
CA VAL A 2 15.78 -28.91 12.57
C VAL A 2 16.03 -29.57 13.93
N ALA A 3 16.89 -28.99 14.76
CA ALA A 3 17.15 -29.47 16.12
C ALA A 3 17.12 -28.29 17.11
N GLN A 4 16.52 -28.52 18.28
CA GLN A 4 16.67 -27.61 19.42
C GLN A 4 18.08 -27.76 20.05
N GLU A 5 18.43 -26.85 20.94
CA GLU A 5 19.72 -26.87 21.63
C GLU A 5 19.88 -28.16 22.45
N GLY A 6 20.90 -28.97 22.12
CA GLY A 6 21.17 -30.23 22.80
C GLY A 6 20.31 -31.43 22.39
N GLU A 7 19.35 -31.25 21.46
CA GLU A 7 18.45 -32.31 20.99
C GLU A 7 18.87 -32.85 19.62
N ASP A 8 18.42 -34.06 19.27
CA ASP A 8 18.69 -34.67 17.97
C ASP A 8 17.96 -33.96 16.81
N PHE A 9 18.46 -34.14 15.59
CA PHE A 9 17.83 -33.58 14.40
C PHE A 9 16.52 -34.29 14.07
N VAL A 10 15.46 -33.49 13.95
CA VAL A 10 14.19 -33.90 13.36
C VAL A 10 14.26 -33.70 11.86
N ASP A 11 14.01 -34.75 11.09
CA ASP A 11 13.83 -34.62 9.65
C ASP A 11 12.49 -33.95 9.34
N VAL A 12 12.55 -32.93 8.50
CA VAL A 12 11.42 -32.06 8.13
C VAL A 12 11.08 -32.16 6.64
N ILE A 13 11.67 -33.11 5.91
CA ILE A 13 11.33 -33.38 4.51
C ILE A 13 9.86 -33.81 4.43
N GLY A 14 9.09 -33.14 3.57
CA GLY A 14 7.66 -33.42 3.37
C GLY A 14 6.74 -32.84 4.44
N TRP A 15 7.28 -32.12 5.44
CA TRP A 15 6.46 -31.40 6.42
C TRP A 15 5.80 -30.18 5.78
N ARG A 16 4.68 -29.74 6.36
CA ARG A 16 4.09 -28.45 5.99
C ARG A 16 5.02 -27.33 6.45
N LEU A 17 5.08 -26.27 5.65
CA LEU A 17 5.96 -25.14 5.92
C LEU A 17 5.75 -24.57 7.34
N ASP A 18 4.50 -24.44 7.78
CA ASP A 18 4.16 -23.89 9.08
C ASP A 18 4.73 -24.72 10.23
N ASP A 19 4.63 -26.05 10.16
CA ASP A 19 5.16 -26.97 11.18
C ASP A 19 6.70 -26.84 11.28
N VAL A 20 7.38 -26.68 10.14
CA VAL A 20 8.83 -26.46 10.10
C VAL A 20 9.20 -25.10 10.71
N VAL A 21 8.44 -24.05 10.38
CA VAL A 21 8.64 -22.70 10.92
C VAL A 21 8.44 -22.66 12.43
N GLU A 22 7.50 -23.42 12.98
CA GLU A 22 7.29 -23.55 14.43
C GLU A 22 8.51 -24.17 15.13
N LEU A 23 9.13 -25.19 14.55
CA LEU A 23 10.37 -25.77 15.09
C LEU A 23 11.55 -24.78 15.04
N ILE A 24 11.61 -23.95 14.00
CA ILE A 24 12.67 -22.95 13.83
C ILE A 24 12.48 -21.78 14.80
N LYS A 25 11.24 -21.33 15.04
CA LYS A 25 10.92 -20.28 16.00
C LYS A 25 11.16 -20.76 17.44
N GLY A 26 11.31 -19.82 18.35
CA GLY A 26 11.56 -20.11 19.76
C GLY A 26 11.95 -18.86 20.54
N PRO A 27 12.16 -18.99 21.86
CA PRO A 27 12.46 -17.85 22.71
C PRO A 27 13.76 -17.15 22.30
N LYS A 28 13.78 -15.82 22.40
CA LYS A 28 14.99 -15.01 22.15
C LYS A 28 16.15 -15.52 23.02
N GLY A 29 17.33 -15.60 22.42
CA GLY A 29 18.57 -16.05 23.05
C GLY A 29 18.78 -17.57 23.01
N THR A 30 17.76 -18.36 22.69
CA THR A 30 17.91 -19.82 22.51
C THR A 30 18.56 -20.14 21.17
N LYS A 31 19.24 -21.28 21.10
CA LYS A 31 19.87 -21.74 19.85
C LYS A 31 18.99 -22.74 19.11
N VAL A 32 19.06 -22.68 17.79
CA VAL A 32 18.48 -23.67 16.88
C VAL A 32 19.53 -24.11 15.89
N ARG A 33 19.55 -25.41 15.56
CA ARG A 33 20.45 -25.96 14.56
C ARG A 33 19.64 -26.36 13.33
N LEU A 34 20.01 -25.80 12.19
CA LEU A 34 19.39 -26.09 10.90
C LEU A 34 20.33 -26.93 10.05
N GLN A 35 19.81 -28.04 9.55
CA GLN A 35 20.48 -28.89 8.60
C GLN A 35 19.90 -28.63 7.21
N TYR A 36 20.72 -28.06 6.32
CA TYR A 36 20.32 -27.62 4.98
C TYR A 36 21.15 -28.28 3.88
N LEU A 37 20.57 -28.37 2.68
CA LEU A 37 21.22 -28.80 1.44
C LEU A 37 21.46 -27.56 0.57
N LYS A 38 22.61 -27.48 -0.10
CA LYS A 38 22.84 -26.43 -1.11
C LYS A 38 22.06 -26.82 -2.39
N GLY A 39 21.35 -25.85 -2.95
CA GLY A 39 20.15 -25.98 -3.80
C GLY A 39 20.20 -26.77 -5.11
N ALA A 40 21.21 -27.61 -5.36
CA ALA A 40 21.25 -28.48 -6.54
C ALA A 40 21.56 -29.95 -6.22
N ASP A 41 21.90 -30.29 -4.97
CA ASP A 41 22.35 -31.65 -4.63
C ASP A 41 21.37 -32.30 -3.65
N ALA A 42 20.32 -32.92 -4.20
CA ALA A 42 19.34 -33.69 -3.43
C ALA A 42 19.98 -34.92 -2.72
N HIS A 43 21.20 -35.29 -3.11
CA HIS A 43 22.01 -36.35 -2.51
C HIS A 43 23.27 -35.82 -1.81
N GLY A 44 23.39 -34.49 -1.67
CA GLY A 44 24.55 -33.84 -1.10
C GLY A 44 24.66 -34.07 0.41
N THR A 45 25.88 -33.96 0.95
CA THR A 45 26.08 -34.03 2.40
C THR A 45 25.43 -32.81 3.07
N PRO A 46 24.49 -33.01 4.01
CA PRO A 46 23.82 -31.90 4.67
C PRO A 46 24.78 -31.05 5.49
N LYS A 47 24.65 -29.73 5.40
CA LYS A 47 25.43 -28.78 6.21
C LYS A 47 24.60 -28.34 7.41
N VAL A 48 25.28 -28.17 8.54
CA VAL A 48 24.66 -27.67 9.77
C VAL A 48 25.05 -26.22 10.00
N VAL A 49 24.06 -25.40 10.31
CA VAL A 49 24.25 -24.03 10.81
C VAL A 49 23.55 -23.90 12.16
N GLU A 50 24.22 -23.31 13.14
CA GLU A 50 23.65 -22.95 14.42
C GLU A 50 23.30 -21.46 14.41
N ILE A 51 22.07 -21.14 14.79
CA ILE A 51 21.54 -19.77 14.80
C ILE A 51 21.05 -19.48 16.23
N THR A 52 21.47 -18.34 16.77
CA THR A 52 20.89 -17.82 18.02
C THR A 52 19.66 -16.99 17.68
N ARG A 53 18.51 -17.33 18.25
CA ARG A 53 17.24 -16.66 17.97
C ARG A 53 17.26 -15.24 18.55
N ASP A 54 16.83 -14.26 17.76
CA ASP A 54 16.62 -12.90 18.23
C ASP A 54 15.26 -12.37 17.76
N LYS A 55 14.85 -11.22 18.31
CA LYS A 55 13.68 -10.48 17.85
C LYS A 55 14.03 -9.85 16.50
N ILE A 56 13.55 -10.47 15.44
CA ILE A 56 13.66 -9.93 14.08
C ILE A 56 12.69 -8.75 13.95
N ARG A 57 13.24 -7.57 13.69
CA ARG A 57 12.45 -6.47 13.11
C ARG A 57 12.44 -6.71 11.61
N LEU A 58 11.25 -6.86 11.03
CA LEU A 58 11.10 -6.94 9.59
C LEU A 58 11.25 -5.51 9.05
N GLU A 59 12.50 -5.07 8.85
CA GLU A 59 12.83 -3.73 8.33
C GLU A 59 12.23 -3.50 6.94
N ASP A 60 12.00 -4.57 6.18
CA ASP A 60 11.27 -4.53 4.90
C ASP A 60 9.80 -4.15 5.04
N ARG A 61 9.25 -4.18 6.26
CA ARG A 61 7.87 -3.76 6.56
C ARG A 61 7.79 -2.42 7.29
N ALA A 62 8.92 -1.74 7.48
CA ALA A 62 8.94 -0.40 8.03
C ALA A 62 8.67 0.63 6.93
N ALA A 63 8.16 1.80 7.30
CA ALA A 63 8.06 2.92 6.38
C ALA A 63 9.45 3.35 5.91
N LYS A 64 9.60 3.59 4.61
CA LYS A 64 10.85 4.01 3.98
C LYS A 64 10.61 5.28 3.19
N SER A 65 11.61 6.15 3.15
CA SER A 65 11.58 7.34 2.30
C SER A 65 12.74 7.40 1.32
N ASN A 66 12.46 8.00 0.17
CA ASN A 66 13.45 8.34 -0.84
C ASN A 66 13.07 9.67 -1.50
N VAL A 67 14.05 10.31 -2.12
CA VAL A 67 13.78 11.37 -3.09
C VAL A 67 13.49 10.67 -4.41
N PHE A 68 12.35 10.99 -5.02
CA PHE A 68 11.95 10.39 -6.28
C PHE A 68 12.86 10.89 -7.41
N GLU A 69 13.35 9.94 -8.20
CA GLU A 69 14.16 10.19 -9.39
C GLU A 69 13.34 9.81 -10.62
N ALA A 70 12.94 10.81 -11.40
CA ALA A 70 12.18 10.59 -12.62
C ALA A 70 12.99 9.77 -13.63
N LYS A 71 12.34 8.80 -14.28
CA LYS A 71 12.99 7.91 -15.23
C LYS A 71 12.85 8.42 -16.66
N TYR A 72 11.72 9.03 -16.99
CA TYR A 72 11.44 9.54 -18.35
C TYR A 72 10.74 10.90 -18.37
N SER A 73 10.34 11.44 -17.21
CA SER A 73 9.65 12.72 -17.11
C SER A 73 10.54 13.89 -16.71
N ASP A 74 10.16 15.10 -17.16
CA ASP A 74 10.83 16.35 -16.81
C ASP A 74 10.40 16.83 -15.40
N LEU A 75 10.90 16.15 -14.37
CA LEU A 75 10.69 16.53 -12.98
C LEU A 75 11.74 17.56 -12.54
N THR A 76 11.28 18.76 -12.21
CA THR A 76 12.10 19.90 -11.77
C THR A 76 12.02 20.16 -10.27
N SER A 77 10.92 19.76 -9.63
CA SER A 77 10.75 19.85 -8.17
C SER A 77 11.33 18.62 -7.50
N LYS A 78 11.96 18.80 -6.34
CA LYS A 78 12.49 17.67 -5.55
C LYS A 78 11.35 17.04 -4.76
N ILE A 79 10.87 15.87 -5.17
CA ILE A 79 9.73 15.21 -4.52
C ILE A 79 10.22 14.10 -3.59
N GLY A 80 9.77 14.11 -2.34
CA GLY A 80 9.97 13.00 -1.41
C GLY A 80 8.82 12.01 -1.49
N VAL A 81 9.13 10.72 -1.41
CA VAL A 81 8.13 9.64 -1.32
C VAL A 81 8.32 8.94 0.00
N ILE A 82 7.23 8.70 0.73
CA ILE A 82 7.21 7.84 1.91
C ILE A 82 6.29 6.66 1.61
N GLU A 83 6.89 5.49 1.45
CA GLU A 83 6.17 4.24 1.28
C GLU A 83 5.77 3.70 2.64
N ILE A 84 4.47 3.42 2.80
CA ILE A 84 3.92 2.86 4.04
C ILE A 84 3.26 1.52 3.70
N PRO A 85 3.90 0.38 4.00
CA PRO A 85 3.36 -0.95 3.68
C PRO A 85 2.20 -1.36 4.60
N GLY A 86 2.05 -0.73 5.76
CA GLY A 86 0.99 -1.03 6.71
C GLY A 86 0.97 -0.09 7.91
N PHE A 87 -0.17 0.00 8.59
CA PHE A 87 -0.31 0.76 9.84
C PHE A 87 0.13 -0.07 11.05
N TYR A 88 1.41 -0.40 11.10
CA TYR A 88 2.01 -1.15 12.20
C TYR A 88 2.25 -0.25 13.43
N ASN A 89 2.32 -0.83 14.62
CA ASN A 89 2.58 -0.08 15.85
C ASN A 89 3.92 0.67 15.78
N ASN A 90 3.93 1.95 16.15
CA ASN A 90 5.05 2.89 16.05
C ASN A 90 5.31 3.46 14.64
N LEU A 91 4.42 3.22 13.66
CA LEU A 91 4.53 3.80 12.32
C LEU A 91 4.70 5.32 12.36
N SER A 92 3.86 6.03 13.11
CA SER A 92 3.89 7.50 13.18
C SER A 92 5.24 8.04 13.64
N GLN A 93 5.92 7.33 14.55
CA GLN A 93 7.26 7.71 15.01
C GLN A 93 8.33 7.45 13.95
N ASP A 94 8.22 6.35 13.20
CA ASP A 94 9.14 6.05 12.10
C ASP A 94 8.97 7.06 10.96
N VAL A 95 7.73 7.43 10.61
CA VAL A 95 7.44 8.47 9.62
C VAL A 95 7.96 9.83 10.06
N LYS A 96 7.95 10.17 11.36
CA LYS A 96 8.61 11.41 11.86
C LYS A 96 10.11 11.42 11.52
N VAL A 97 10.78 10.28 11.61
CA VAL A 97 12.21 10.16 11.25
C VAL A 97 12.40 10.33 9.74
N GLU A 98 11.56 9.69 8.93
CA GLU A 98 11.61 9.83 7.48
C GLU A 98 11.31 11.26 7.00
N LEU A 99 10.34 11.94 7.61
CA LEU A 99 10.06 13.36 7.36
C LEU A 99 11.27 14.25 7.67
N ALA A 100 12.00 13.96 8.75
CA ALA A 100 13.22 14.71 9.08
C ALA A 100 14.30 14.55 8.00
N LYS A 101 14.49 13.33 7.47
CA LYS A 101 15.42 13.07 6.35
C LYS A 101 15.02 13.83 5.09
N LEU A 102 13.74 13.79 4.72
CA LEU A 102 13.24 14.50 3.55
C LEU A 102 13.34 16.03 3.70
N LYS A 103 13.15 16.54 4.92
CA LYS A 103 13.34 17.96 5.24
C LYS A 103 14.81 18.38 5.11
N GLU A 104 15.74 17.55 5.58
CA GLU A 104 17.18 17.76 5.39
C GLU A 104 17.56 17.72 3.89
N ALA A 105 16.93 16.82 3.14
CA ALA A 105 17.06 16.75 1.68
C ALA A 105 16.40 17.94 0.95
N LYS A 106 15.66 18.81 1.65
CA LYS A 106 14.98 20.00 1.09
C LYS A 106 14.02 19.67 -0.05
N VAL A 107 13.17 18.66 0.15
CA VAL A 107 12.10 18.35 -0.81
C VAL A 107 11.09 19.50 -0.89
N ASP A 108 10.57 19.76 -2.08
CA ASP A 108 9.53 20.75 -2.36
C ASP A 108 8.12 20.24 -2.02
N GLY A 109 7.92 18.92 -2.04
CA GLY A 109 6.64 18.25 -1.81
C GLY A 109 6.83 16.80 -1.38
N ILE A 110 5.81 16.20 -0.75
CA ILE A 110 5.83 14.82 -0.28
C ILE A 110 4.63 14.04 -0.83
N ILE A 111 4.89 12.80 -1.26
CA ILE A 111 3.90 11.77 -1.57
C ILE A 111 3.89 10.77 -0.42
N ILE A 112 2.71 10.49 0.14
CA ILE A 112 2.50 9.31 0.99
C ILE A 112 1.94 8.20 0.12
N ASP A 113 2.71 7.13 -0.08
CA ASP A 113 2.28 5.98 -0.87
C ASP A 113 1.63 4.93 0.03
N LEU A 114 0.32 4.72 -0.18
CA LEU A 114 -0.53 3.76 0.51
C LEU A 114 -1.06 2.68 -0.44
N ARG A 115 -0.52 2.57 -1.66
CA ARG A 115 -0.86 1.46 -2.57
C ARG A 115 -0.56 0.14 -1.87
N GLN A 116 -1.43 -0.86 -2.07
CA GLN A 116 -1.32 -2.19 -1.44
C GLN A 116 -1.37 -2.19 0.10
N ASN A 117 -1.65 -1.06 0.75
CA ASN A 117 -1.72 -0.97 2.20
C ASN A 117 -3.13 -1.30 2.72
N GLY A 118 -3.32 -2.54 3.18
CA GLY A 118 -4.58 -3.04 3.74
C GLY A 118 -4.98 -2.46 5.11
N GLY A 119 -4.21 -1.51 5.64
CA GLY A 119 -4.49 -0.80 6.89
C GLY A 119 -3.72 -1.32 8.09
N GLY A 120 -4.37 -1.35 9.26
CA GLY A 120 -3.74 -1.75 10.52
C GLY A 120 -4.30 -0.97 11.71
N SER A 121 -3.41 -0.44 12.54
CA SER A 121 -3.76 0.25 13.78
C SER A 121 -4.51 1.56 13.53
N LEU A 122 -5.73 1.63 14.07
CA LEU A 122 -6.55 2.85 14.10
C LEU A 122 -5.87 3.99 14.87
N TYR A 123 -5.12 3.65 15.92
CA TYR A 123 -4.34 4.61 16.68
C TYR A 123 -3.28 5.25 15.79
N GLU A 124 -2.55 4.44 15.01
CA GLU A 124 -1.52 4.94 14.10
C GLU A 124 -2.11 5.76 12.96
N ALA A 125 -3.32 5.44 12.46
CA ALA A 125 -4.01 6.29 11.49
C ALA A 125 -4.25 7.71 12.04
N THR A 126 -4.62 7.80 13.32
CA THR A 126 -4.84 9.08 14.00
C THR A 126 -3.52 9.82 14.23
N GLN A 127 -2.50 9.15 14.74
CA GLN A 127 -1.19 9.76 15.01
C GLN A 127 -0.44 10.17 13.73
N LEU A 128 -0.53 9.36 12.67
CA LEU A 128 0.04 9.69 11.37
C LEU A 128 -0.64 10.93 10.77
N SER A 129 -1.97 11.01 10.87
CA SER A 129 -2.71 12.19 10.41
C SER A 129 -2.26 13.47 11.15
N GLY A 130 -2.01 13.38 12.46
CA GLY A 130 -1.50 14.48 13.28
C GLY A 130 -0.12 15.01 12.85
N LEU A 131 0.66 14.27 12.06
CA LEU A 131 1.92 14.81 11.51
C LEU A 131 1.71 15.93 10.50
N PHE A 132 0.50 16.02 9.93
CA PHE A 132 0.17 16.91 8.81
C PHE A 132 -0.94 17.91 9.13
N ILE A 133 -1.62 17.78 10.26
CA ILE A 133 -2.67 18.71 10.70
C ILE A 133 -2.37 19.16 12.13
N ASP A 134 -2.75 20.39 12.48
CA ASP A 134 -2.45 20.93 13.81
C ASP A 134 -3.16 20.15 14.92
N GLN A 135 -4.49 20.09 14.88
CA GLN A 135 -5.30 19.36 15.85
C GLN A 135 -6.71 19.16 15.31
N GLY A 136 -7.41 18.13 15.77
CA GLY A 136 -8.81 17.92 15.43
C GLY A 136 -9.20 16.46 15.25
N PRO A 137 -10.49 16.19 15.00
CA PRO A 137 -10.95 14.84 14.71
C PRO A 137 -10.31 14.30 13.43
N VAL A 138 -9.96 13.02 13.42
CA VAL A 138 -9.46 12.29 12.24
C VAL A 138 -10.52 11.31 11.76
N VAL A 139 -11.27 10.72 12.68
CA VAL A 139 -12.29 9.71 12.38
C VAL A 139 -13.35 9.67 13.48
N GLN A 140 -14.60 9.42 13.09
CA GLN A 140 -15.71 9.19 14.00
C GLN A 140 -16.03 7.69 14.07
N ILE A 141 -16.18 7.14 15.27
CA ILE A 141 -16.45 5.72 15.53
C ILE A 141 -17.85 5.58 16.12
N HIS A 142 -18.74 4.89 15.41
CA HIS A 142 -20.07 4.55 15.90
C HIS A 142 -20.05 3.14 16.49
N THR A 143 -20.14 3.08 17.81
CA THR A 143 -20.05 1.85 18.59
C THR A 143 -21.38 1.09 18.66
N LEU A 144 -21.33 -0.19 19.03
CA LEU A 144 -22.53 -1.02 19.27
C LEU A 144 -23.53 -0.42 20.28
N ASN A 145 -23.06 0.43 21.20
CA ASN A 145 -23.91 1.10 22.20
C ASN A 145 -24.55 2.40 21.67
N ASN A 146 -24.57 2.58 20.34
CA ASN A 146 -25.09 3.75 19.64
C ASN A 146 -24.41 5.08 20.05
N ARG A 147 -23.15 5.01 20.50
CA ARG A 147 -22.32 6.19 20.81
C ARG A 147 -21.41 6.51 19.65
N ILE A 148 -21.28 7.80 19.35
CA ILE A 148 -20.31 8.32 18.39
C ILE A 148 -19.13 8.89 19.18
N GLU A 149 -17.96 8.30 18.99
CA GLU A 149 -16.70 8.73 19.59
C GLU A 149 -15.80 9.32 18.50
N GLU A 150 -15.06 10.38 18.81
CA GLU A 150 -14.14 11.01 17.86
C GLU A 150 -12.71 10.67 18.27
N GLN A 151 -11.95 10.01 17.39
CA GLN A 151 -10.50 9.93 17.53
C GLN A 151 -9.90 11.20 16.96
N LYS A 152 -9.01 11.83 17.74
CA LYS A 152 -8.47 13.15 17.44
C LYS A 152 -6.97 13.15 17.65
N ASP A 153 -6.28 13.91 16.82
CA ASP A 153 -5.01 14.44 17.24
C ASP A 153 -5.22 15.58 18.25
N ARG A 154 -4.34 15.65 19.25
CA ARG A 154 -4.45 16.58 20.39
C ARG A 154 -3.13 17.29 20.70
N ASP A 155 -2.04 16.99 20.00
CA ASP A 155 -0.73 17.51 20.39
C ASP A 155 -0.46 18.90 19.83
N GLY A 156 -1.15 19.30 18.75
CA GLY A 156 -1.00 20.64 18.17
C GLY A 156 0.22 20.78 17.27
N VAL A 157 0.92 19.70 16.93
CA VAL A 157 2.26 19.73 16.32
C VAL A 157 2.24 19.18 14.90
N THR A 158 2.18 20.09 13.94
CA THR A 158 2.41 19.76 12.53
C THR A 158 3.91 19.56 12.24
N PHE A 159 4.29 18.36 11.82
CA PHE A 159 5.67 18.01 11.45
C PHE A 159 6.00 18.39 10.00
N TYR A 160 4.99 18.41 9.13
CA TYR A 160 5.12 18.84 7.74
C TYR A 160 3.91 19.64 7.30
N ASP A 161 4.14 20.86 6.83
CA ASP A 161 3.14 21.84 6.37
C ASP A 161 3.22 22.12 4.86
N GLY A 162 4.18 21.50 4.16
CA GLY A 162 4.36 21.67 2.71
C GLY A 162 3.33 20.92 1.85
N PRO A 163 3.40 21.08 0.51
CA PRO A 163 2.54 20.38 -0.44
C PRO A 163 2.58 18.85 -0.27
N LEU A 164 1.40 18.27 -0.03
CA LEU A 164 1.24 16.86 0.28
C LEU A 164 0.28 16.22 -0.73
N THR A 165 0.62 15.04 -1.21
CA THR A 165 -0.27 14.16 -1.97
C THR A 165 -0.31 12.78 -1.32
N VAL A 166 -1.42 12.06 -1.52
CA VAL A 166 -1.59 10.70 -0.99
C VAL A 166 -1.94 9.80 -2.16
N LEU A 167 -1.07 8.83 -2.46
CA LEU A 167 -1.25 7.86 -3.53
C LEU A 167 -1.92 6.61 -2.97
N VAL A 168 -3.05 6.23 -3.57
CA VAL A 168 -3.87 5.07 -3.14
C VAL A 168 -4.23 4.19 -4.33
N ASP A 169 -4.51 2.92 -4.06
CA ASP A 169 -5.07 1.99 -5.05
C ASP A 169 -6.29 1.26 -4.49
N ARG A 170 -6.87 0.37 -5.29
CA ARG A 170 -8.02 -0.47 -4.89
C ARG A 170 -7.77 -1.41 -3.70
N TYR A 171 -6.51 -1.57 -3.27
CA TYR A 171 -6.12 -2.40 -2.13
C TYR A 171 -5.82 -1.58 -0.87
N SER A 172 -5.71 -0.25 -0.99
CA SER A 172 -5.71 0.65 0.15
C SER A 172 -6.99 0.46 0.96
N ALA A 173 -6.88 0.06 2.22
CA ALA A 173 -8.05 -0.27 3.04
C ALA A 173 -7.95 0.22 4.49
N SER A 174 -9.10 0.38 5.14
CA SER A 174 -9.22 0.59 6.59
C SER A 174 -8.43 1.81 7.09
N ALA A 175 -7.32 1.63 7.80
CA ALA A 175 -6.50 2.73 8.32
C ALA A 175 -5.96 3.66 7.21
N SER A 176 -5.63 3.10 6.04
CA SER A 176 -5.22 3.87 4.85
C SER A 176 -6.33 4.80 4.37
N GLU A 177 -7.56 4.30 4.38
CA GLU A 177 -8.75 5.06 3.97
C GLU A 177 -9.09 6.15 4.99
N ILE A 178 -8.90 5.88 6.29
CA ILE A 178 -9.05 6.88 7.34
C ILE A 178 -8.06 8.03 7.14
N PHE A 179 -6.78 7.71 6.91
CA PHE A 179 -5.76 8.72 6.67
C PHE A 179 -6.06 9.54 5.41
N ALA A 180 -6.30 8.87 4.27
CA ALA A 180 -6.58 9.55 3.01
C ALA A 180 -7.85 10.42 3.09
N ALA A 181 -8.93 9.90 3.70
CA ALA A 181 -10.17 10.65 3.88
C ALA A 181 -9.98 11.87 4.79
N ALA A 182 -9.21 11.74 5.89
CA ALA A 182 -8.92 12.86 6.77
C ALA A 182 -8.13 13.94 6.01
N MET A 183 -7.05 13.56 5.30
CA MET A 183 -6.26 14.50 4.51
C MET A 183 -7.11 15.23 3.45
N GLN A 184 -8.02 14.52 2.79
CA GLN A 184 -8.95 15.08 1.81
C GLN A 184 -9.98 16.02 2.46
N ASP A 185 -10.61 15.62 3.57
CA ASP A 185 -11.66 16.39 4.24
C ASP A 185 -11.15 17.67 4.89
N TYR A 186 -9.90 17.64 5.39
CA TYR A 186 -9.21 18.84 5.86
C TYR A 186 -8.75 19.74 4.70
N GLY A 187 -8.77 19.28 3.46
CA GLY A 187 -8.11 19.98 2.35
C GLY A 187 -6.60 20.11 2.60
N ARG A 188 -5.99 19.09 3.24
CA ARG A 188 -4.57 19.07 3.59
C ARG A 188 -3.72 18.45 2.49
N ALA A 189 -4.25 17.45 1.78
CA ALA A 189 -3.57 16.78 0.67
C ALA A 189 -4.51 16.52 -0.49
N ILE A 190 -3.93 16.36 -1.69
CA ILE A 190 -4.64 15.85 -2.87
C ILE A 190 -4.48 14.32 -2.89
N VAL A 191 -5.60 13.59 -2.94
CA VAL A 191 -5.61 12.13 -3.06
C VAL A 191 -5.55 11.74 -4.54
N ILE A 192 -4.64 10.84 -4.90
CA ILE A 192 -4.35 10.43 -6.28
C ILE A 192 -4.45 8.91 -6.37
N GLY A 193 -4.94 8.38 -7.49
CA GLY A 193 -4.87 6.96 -7.81
C GLY A 193 -6.23 6.32 -8.08
N GLU A 194 -6.51 5.15 -7.52
CA GLU A 194 -7.77 4.43 -7.71
C GLU A 194 -8.73 4.58 -6.52
N GLN A 195 -10.02 4.32 -6.74
CA GLN A 195 -10.97 4.22 -5.63
C GLN A 195 -10.55 3.09 -4.69
N THR A 196 -10.49 3.40 -3.39
CA THR A 196 -9.99 2.46 -2.37
C THR A 196 -11.00 1.36 -2.05
N PHE A 197 -10.57 0.39 -1.24
CA PHE A 197 -11.28 -0.88 -1.01
C PHE A 197 -12.71 -0.74 -0.45
N GLY A 198 -12.97 0.27 0.39
CA GLY A 198 -14.28 0.53 0.97
C GLY A 198 -14.52 -0.13 2.33
N LYS A 199 -13.48 -0.41 3.11
CA LYS A 199 -13.63 -1.02 4.44
C LYS A 199 -13.95 0.06 5.46
N GLY A 200 -15.17 0.07 6.00
CA GLY A 200 -15.68 1.07 6.94
C GLY A 200 -15.95 0.53 8.36
N THR A 201 -15.34 -0.60 8.74
CA THR A 201 -15.58 -1.28 10.01
C THR A 201 -14.33 -1.37 10.88
N VAL A 202 -14.53 -1.35 12.20
CA VAL A 202 -13.48 -1.55 13.20
C VAL A 202 -13.65 -2.94 13.82
N GLN A 203 -12.58 -3.72 13.79
CA GLN A 203 -12.53 -5.04 14.41
C GLN A 203 -11.79 -5.02 15.74
N GLN A 204 -12.19 -5.91 16.64
CA GLN A 204 -11.46 -6.22 17.86
C GLN A 204 -10.85 -7.61 17.74
N HIS A 205 -9.55 -7.71 17.98
CA HIS A 205 -8.86 -8.98 18.14
C HIS A 205 -8.86 -9.37 19.62
N LYS A 206 -9.42 -10.54 19.95
CA LYS A 206 -9.57 -11.02 21.33
C LYS A 206 -8.98 -12.43 21.47
N PRO A 207 -7.98 -12.64 22.35
CA PRO A 207 -7.51 -13.99 22.65
C PRO A 207 -8.62 -14.77 23.35
N LEU A 208 -8.70 -16.08 23.07
CA LEU A 208 -9.67 -16.97 23.70
C LEU A 208 -9.22 -17.45 25.08
N GLY A 209 -7.90 -17.45 25.32
CA GLY A 209 -7.29 -17.82 26.59
C GLY A 209 -7.76 -16.94 27.75
N ARG A 210 -8.05 -17.56 28.88
CA ARG A 210 -8.43 -16.91 30.13
C ARG A 210 -7.32 -17.08 31.16
N ALA A 211 -7.27 -16.19 32.16
CA ALA A 211 -6.21 -16.19 33.16
C ALA A 211 -6.14 -17.48 34.02
N TYR A 212 -7.23 -18.26 34.06
CA TYR A 212 -7.33 -19.54 34.76
C TYR A 212 -7.18 -20.76 33.84
N ASP A 213 -6.94 -20.54 32.54
CA ASP A 213 -6.65 -21.61 31.61
C ASP A 213 -5.19 -22.03 31.78
N LEU A 214 -4.98 -23.26 32.24
CA LEU A 214 -3.65 -23.86 32.44
C LEU A 214 -3.34 -24.87 31.33
N TYR A 215 -3.70 -24.54 30.08
CA TYR A 215 -3.44 -25.40 28.94
C TYR A 215 -1.96 -25.33 28.52
N ASP A 216 -1.38 -26.48 28.17
CA ASP A 216 0.00 -26.57 27.67
C ASP A 216 0.19 -25.82 26.33
N HIS A 217 -0.89 -25.66 25.57
CA HIS A 217 -0.91 -24.92 24.31
C HIS A 217 -1.83 -23.70 24.40
N PRO A 218 -1.39 -22.52 23.91
CA PRO A 218 -2.22 -21.33 23.92
C PRO A 218 -3.43 -21.52 23.02
N LEU A 219 -4.60 -21.12 23.52
CA LEU A 219 -5.79 -21.02 22.67
C LEU A 219 -5.58 -19.96 21.58
N GLY A 220 -6.29 -20.13 20.47
CA GLY A 220 -6.33 -19.13 19.40
C GLY A 220 -7.02 -17.83 19.79
N SER A 221 -7.38 -17.06 18.78
CA SER A 221 -8.01 -15.75 18.91
C SER A 221 -9.22 -15.64 17.99
N VAL A 222 -10.08 -14.65 18.28
CA VAL A 222 -11.19 -14.28 17.40
C VAL A 222 -11.06 -12.81 17.02
N GLN A 223 -11.48 -12.49 15.79
CA GLN A 223 -11.60 -11.13 15.31
C GLN A 223 -13.04 -10.88 14.89
N TYR A 224 -13.67 -9.86 15.46
CA TYR A 224 -15.07 -9.53 15.19
C TYR A 224 -15.29 -8.02 15.15
N THR A 225 -16.27 -7.59 14.35
CA THR A 225 -16.62 -6.17 14.18
C THR A 225 -17.30 -5.63 15.44
N ILE A 226 -16.83 -4.47 15.92
CA ILE A 226 -17.34 -3.80 17.13
C ILE A 226 -17.84 -2.38 16.89
N ALA A 227 -17.56 -1.82 15.71
CA ALA A 227 -18.00 -0.47 15.35
C ALA A 227 -17.93 -0.27 13.83
N LYS A 228 -18.59 0.78 13.37
CA LYS A 228 -18.37 1.40 12.06
C LYS A 228 -17.58 2.68 12.23
N PHE A 229 -16.73 3.02 11.28
CA PHE A 229 -16.05 4.29 11.25
C PHE A 229 -16.54 5.17 10.10
N TYR A 230 -16.44 6.48 10.33
CA TYR A 230 -16.95 7.53 9.46
C TYR A 230 -15.90 8.63 9.33
N ARG A 231 -15.89 9.23 8.16
CA ARG A 231 -15.15 10.43 7.84
C ARG A 231 -15.61 11.58 8.73
N ILE A 232 -14.75 12.59 8.91
CA ILE A 232 -15.07 13.78 9.71
C ILE A 232 -16.18 14.64 9.07
N ASN A 233 -16.40 14.48 7.77
CA ASN A 233 -17.53 15.08 7.05
C ASN A 233 -18.87 14.35 7.28
N GLY A 234 -18.88 13.23 8.01
CA GLY A 234 -20.05 12.42 8.36
C GLY A 234 -20.35 11.24 7.42
N GLY A 235 -19.75 11.19 6.23
CA GLY A 235 -19.89 10.04 5.32
C GLY A 235 -19.07 8.82 5.77
N SER A 236 -19.52 7.60 5.47
CA SER A 236 -18.71 6.39 5.66
C SER A 236 -17.87 6.06 4.42
N THR A 237 -16.73 5.40 4.62
CA THR A 237 -15.97 4.72 3.55
C THR A 237 -16.56 3.34 3.22
N GLN A 238 -17.48 2.80 4.02
CA GLN A 238 -18.08 1.48 3.79
C GLN A 238 -18.63 1.34 2.36
N HIS A 239 -18.22 0.31 1.61
CA HIS A 239 -18.53 0.05 0.18
C HIS A 239 -17.98 1.08 -0.84
N LYS A 240 -17.78 2.34 -0.46
CA LYS A 240 -17.42 3.43 -1.38
C LYS A 240 -15.93 3.76 -1.39
N GLY A 241 -15.25 3.47 -0.30
CA GLY A 241 -13.88 3.88 -0.05
C GLY A 241 -13.71 5.40 -0.05
N VAL A 242 -12.50 5.81 -0.41
CA VAL A 242 -12.08 7.17 -0.71
C VAL A 242 -11.99 7.28 -2.22
N ILE A 243 -12.74 8.24 -2.76
CA ILE A 243 -12.67 8.60 -4.18
C ILE A 243 -11.51 9.60 -4.32
N PRO A 244 -10.49 9.30 -5.14
CA PRO A 244 -9.36 10.21 -5.37
C PRO A 244 -9.81 11.54 -5.97
N ASP A 245 -9.06 12.60 -5.66
CA ASP A 245 -9.22 13.93 -6.28
C ASP A 245 -8.69 13.95 -7.72
N VAL A 246 -7.70 13.11 -8.02
CA VAL A 246 -7.17 12.82 -9.36
C VAL A 246 -7.19 11.31 -9.57
N SER A 247 -8.07 10.83 -10.46
CA SER A 247 -8.25 9.39 -10.68
C SER A 247 -7.32 8.86 -11.76
N PHE A 248 -6.64 7.75 -11.48
CA PHE A 248 -5.88 7.00 -12.47
C PHE A 248 -6.76 5.98 -13.20
N PRO A 249 -6.39 5.59 -14.43
CA PRO A 249 -7.09 4.53 -15.16
C PRO A 249 -7.06 3.21 -14.37
N SER A 250 -8.23 2.57 -14.25
CA SER A 250 -8.37 1.28 -13.56
C SER A 250 -8.95 0.24 -14.50
N ALA A 251 -8.42 -0.98 -14.45
CA ALA A 251 -8.97 -2.11 -15.20
C ALA A 251 -10.26 -2.65 -14.58
N ILE A 252 -10.45 -2.46 -13.28
CA ILE A 252 -11.54 -3.07 -12.52
C ILE A 252 -12.53 -1.98 -12.14
N ASP A 253 -13.81 -2.19 -12.44
CA ASP A 253 -14.86 -1.29 -11.95
C ASP A 253 -14.92 -1.38 -10.42
N PRO A 254 -14.86 -0.25 -9.68
CA PRO A 254 -15.00 -0.27 -8.22
C PRO A 254 -16.29 -0.91 -7.72
N ALA A 255 -17.34 -1.01 -8.56
CA ALA A 255 -18.56 -1.74 -8.24
C ALA A 255 -18.42 -3.26 -8.35
N GLU A 256 -17.40 -3.78 -9.05
CA GLU A 256 -17.11 -5.21 -9.22
C GLU A 256 -16.03 -5.72 -8.25
N TRP A 257 -15.54 -4.86 -7.35
CA TRP A 257 -14.47 -5.18 -6.40
C TRP A 257 -14.68 -4.53 -5.02
N GLY A 258 -13.85 -4.91 -4.06
CA GLY A 258 -13.76 -4.29 -2.74
C GLY A 258 -14.76 -4.84 -1.73
N GLU A 259 -14.96 -4.09 -0.64
CA GLU A 259 -15.88 -4.43 0.44
C GLU A 259 -17.31 -4.64 -0.07
N SER A 260 -17.71 -3.91 -1.12
CA SER A 260 -19.07 -3.96 -1.67
C SER A 260 -19.46 -5.34 -2.23
N GLN A 261 -18.47 -6.15 -2.61
CA GLN A 261 -18.65 -7.50 -3.16
C GLN A 261 -18.43 -8.60 -2.11
N GLN A 262 -18.14 -8.26 -0.86
CA GLN A 262 -17.93 -9.25 0.20
C GLN A 262 -19.28 -9.73 0.76
N ASP A 263 -19.35 -11.03 1.05
CA ASP A 263 -20.53 -11.62 1.68
C ASP A 263 -20.83 -10.97 3.03
N ASN A 264 -22.09 -10.54 3.21
CA ASN A 264 -22.58 -9.90 4.43
C ASN A 264 -21.85 -8.60 4.82
N ALA A 265 -21.26 -7.89 3.86
CA ALA A 265 -20.73 -6.55 4.09
C ALA A 265 -21.83 -5.61 4.64
N LEU A 266 -21.49 -4.84 5.67
CA LEU A 266 -22.44 -3.91 6.29
C LEU A 266 -22.79 -2.78 5.31
N PRO A 267 -24.05 -2.34 5.23
CA PRO A 267 -24.43 -1.30 4.27
C PRO A 267 -23.75 0.03 4.58
N TRP A 268 -23.58 0.85 3.54
CA TRP A 268 -23.19 2.25 3.69
C TRP A 268 -24.30 3.09 4.33
N ASP A 269 -23.90 4.03 5.17
CA ASP A 269 -24.75 5.05 5.79
C ASP A 269 -23.89 6.29 6.14
N SER A 270 -24.51 7.26 6.84
CA SER A 270 -23.84 8.49 7.25
C SER A 270 -24.33 8.95 8.62
N ILE A 271 -23.49 9.76 9.27
CA ILE A 271 -23.77 10.38 10.57
C ILE A 271 -23.57 11.90 10.48
N ILE A 272 -23.85 12.59 11.59
CA ILE A 272 -23.59 14.02 11.70
C ILE A 272 -22.08 14.27 11.62
N ARG A 273 -21.68 15.22 10.76
CA ARG A 273 -20.30 15.67 10.63
C ARG A 273 -19.69 16.09 11.96
N ALA A 274 -18.41 15.80 12.15
CA ALA A 274 -17.63 16.32 13.26
C ALA A 274 -17.46 17.85 13.14
N LYS A 275 -17.11 18.47 14.27
CA LYS A 275 -16.68 19.87 14.30
C LYS A 275 -15.19 19.94 14.01
N TYR A 276 -14.84 20.48 12.84
CA TYR A 276 -13.48 20.71 12.40
C TYR A 276 -13.41 21.93 11.48
N ASN A 277 -12.21 22.52 11.36
CA ASN A 277 -11.89 23.56 10.39
C ASN A 277 -10.98 22.95 9.33
N SER A 278 -11.28 23.22 8.05
CA SER A 278 -10.38 22.84 6.96
C SER A 278 -9.08 23.64 7.04
N VAL A 279 -7.97 23.01 6.67
CA VAL A 279 -6.65 23.65 6.52
C VAL A 279 -6.66 24.57 5.31
N ASP A 280 -7.20 24.10 4.18
CA ASP A 280 -7.33 24.89 2.95
C ASP A 280 -8.51 24.42 2.09
N ASN A 281 -8.83 25.17 1.03
CA ASN A 281 -9.76 24.78 -0.03
C ASN A 281 -8.99 24.41 -1.30
N LEU A 282 -8.69 23.12 -1.46
CA LEU A 282 -7.90 22.62 -2.59
C LEU A 282 -8.66 22.52 -3.91
N LYS A 283 -9.97 22.78 -3.96
CA LYS A 283 -10.78 22.61 -5.19
C LYS A 283 -10.18 23.30 -6.43
N PRO A 284 -9.69 24.56 -6.36
CA PRO A 284 -9.07 25.20 -7.52
C PRO A 284 -7.76 24.52 -7.94
N ALA A 285 -6.94 24.08 -6.98
CA ALA A 285 -5.71 23.36 -7.24
C ALA A 285 -6.00 22.00 -7.90
N ILE A 286 -6.99 21.27 -7.39
CA ILE A 286 -7.47 19.98 -7.93
C ILE A 286 -7.92 20.14 -9.39
N SER A 287 -8.69 21.19 -9.71
CA SER A 287 -9.10 21.46 -11.09
C SER A 287 -7.92 21.77 -12.01
N TYR A 288 -6.90 22.47 -11.50
CA TYR A 288 -5.69 22.80 -12.26
C TYR A 288 -4.86 21.55 -12.55
N VAL A 289 -4.61 20.71 -11.54
CA VAL A 289 -3.77 19.51 -11.71
C VAL A 289 -4.47 18.44 -12.56
N ASN A 290 -5.79 18.25 -12.43
CA ASN A 290 -6.53 17.29 -13.27
C ASN A 290 -6.40 17.63 -14.76
N LYS A 291 -6.52 18.92 -15.14
CA LYS A 291 -6.36 19.33 -16.53
C LYS A 291 -4.97 19.00 -17.10
N LEU A 292 -3.92 19.14 -16.29
CA LEU A 292 -2.56 18.83 -16.71
C LEU A 292 -2.30 17.33 -16.75
N HIS A 293 -2.82 16.59 -15.77
CA HIS A 293 -2.81 15.13 -15.72
C HIS A 293 -3.44 14.54 -16.99
N ASP A 294 -4.70 14.91 -17.29
CA ASP A 294 -5.45 14.40 -18.45
C ASP A 294 -4.69 14.63 -19.76
N ALA A 295 -4.06 15.81 -19.90
CA ALA A 295 -3.28 16.14 -21.09
C ALA A 295 -1.99 15.31 -21.19
N ARG A 296 -1.31 15.02 -20.07
CA ARG A 296 -0.10 14.20 -20.06
C ARG A 296 -0.38 12.76 -20.41
N ILE A 297 -1.32 12.13 -19.69
CA ILE A 297 -1.59 10.69 -19.84
C ILE A 297 -2.16 10.33 -21.22
N ALA A 298 -2.76 11.30 -21.92
CA ALA A 298 -3.24 11.11 -23.29
C ALA A 298 -2.10 10.95 -24.32
N SER A 299 -0.87 11.33 -23.97
CA SER A 299 0.29 11.30 -24.86
C SER A 299 1.48 10.49 -24.34
N GLU A 300 1.45 10.11 -23.06
CA GLU A 300 2.52 9.33 -22.42
C GLU A 300 2.42 7.84 -22.80
N PRO A 301 3.45 7.24 -23.45
CA PRO A 301 3.40 5.85 -23.89
C PRO A 301 3.10 4.83 -22.78
N GLU A 302 3.60 5.03 -21.54
CA GLU A 302 3.30 4.08 -20.45
C GLU A 302 1.80 4.03 -20.14
N PHE A 303 1.11 5.17 -20.16
CA PHE A 303 -0.34 5.21 -20.00
C PHE A 303 -1.05 4.64 -21.23
N GLY A 304 -0.48 4.78 -22.42
CA GLY A 304 -0.93 4.07 -23.62
C GLY A 304 -0.99 2.55 -23.41
N TYR A 305 0.08 1.95 -22.88
CA TYR A 305 0.10 0.52 -22.56
C TYR A 305 -0.92 0.14 -21.49
N VAL A 306 -1.10 0.99 -20.46
CA VAL A 306 -2.13 0.79 -19.43
C VAL A 306 -3.53 0.78 -20.05
N PHE A 307 -3.86 1.70 -20.94
CA PHE A 307 -5.17 1.73 -21.60
C PHE A 307 -5.40 0.49 -22.48
N ASP A 308 -4.37 0.03 -23.21
CA ASP A 308 -4.44 -1.19 -24.00
C ASP A 308 -4.64 -2.43 -23.12
N ASP A 309 -3.98 -2.49 -21.96
CA ASP A 309 -4.12 -3.59 -21.01
C ASP A 309 -5.49 -3.59 -20.33
N ILE A 310 -6.03 -2.41 -19.99
CA ILE A 310 -7.40 -2.25 -19.50
C ILE A 310 -8.39 -2.77 -20.54
N LYS A 311 -8.23 -2.37 -21.82
CA LYS A 311 -9.10 -2.81 -22.90
C LYS A 311 -9.06 -4.33 -23.06
N ARG A 312 -7.86 -4.92 -23.11
CA ARG A 312 -7.69 -6.38 -23.21
C ARG A 312 -8.33 -7.11 -22.02
N TYR A 313 -8.11 -6.61 -20.81
CA TYR A 313 -8.73 -7.16 -19.61
C TYR A 313 -10.26 -7.16 -19.72
N GLN A 314 -10.86 -6.06 -20.18
CA GLN A 314 -12.31 -5.96 -20.35
C GLN A 314 -12.87 -6.91 -21.42
N GLU A 315 -12.11 -7.18 -22.49
CA GLU A 315 -12.49 -8.18 -23.50
C GLU A 315 -12.42 -9.62 -22.96
N GLU A 316 -11.54 -9.88 -21.99
CA GLU A 316 -11.26 -11.21 -21.45
C GLU A 316 -11.92 -11.52 -20.10
N LYS A 317 -12.39 -10.52 -19.34
CA LYS A 317 -12.81 -10.71 -17.94
C LYS A 317 -13.95 -11.71 -17.74
N ASP A 318 -14.83 -11.86 -18.72
CA ASP A 318 -15.95 -12.80 -18.69
C ASP A 318 -15.59 -14.20 -19.19
N ARG A 319 -14.34 -14.42 -19.61
CA ARG A 319 -13.84 -15.71 -20.11
C ARG A 319 -13.68 -16.70 -18.96
N LYS A 320 -14.63 -17.65 -18.85
CA LYS A 320 -14.66 -18.71 -17.81
C LYS A 320 -14.01 -20.03 -18.21
N THR A 321 -13.46 -20.11 -19.42
CA THR A 321 -12.91 -21.35 -20.00
C THR A 321 -11.54 -21.09 -20.60
N ILE A 322 -10.67 -22.09 -20.52
CA ILE A 322 -9.33 -22.07 -21.10
C ILE A 322 -9.21 -23.20 -22.13
N SER A 323 -8.56 -22.94 -23.26
CA SER A 323 -8.28 -23.99 -24.25
C SER A 323 -7.29 -24.99 -23.66
N LEU A 324 -7.53 -26.28 -23.89
CA LEU A 324 -6.56 -27.35 -23.62
C LEU A 324 -5.87 -27.83 -24.91
N VAL A 325 -6.16 -27.18 -26.05
CA VAL A 325 -5.46 -27.43 -27.30
C VAL A 325 -4.09 -26.77 -27.20
N GLU A 326 -3.04 -27.59 -27.23
CA GLU A 326 -1.64 -27.14 -27.08
C GLU A 326 -1.29 -26.04 -28.09
N ALA A 327 -1.68 -26.20 -29.36
CA ALA A 327 -1.40 -25.20 -30.40
C ALA A 327 -2.00 -23.82 -30.11
N ASP A 328 -3.23 -23.76 -29.58
CA ASP A 328 -3.87 -22.50 -29.20
C ASP A 328 -3.13 -21.85 -28.03
N ARG A 329 -2.73 -22.67 -27.04
CA ARG A 329 -2.02 -22.20 -25.84
C ARG A 329 -0.61 -21.72 -26.12
N LEU A 330 0.10 -22.37 -27.04
CA LEU A 330 1.40 -21.92 -27.54
C LEU A 330 1.24 -20.60 -28.29
N LYS A 331 0.24 -20.49 -29.17
CA LYS A 331 -0.03 -19.25 -29.90
C LYS A 331 -0.35 -18.07 -28.95
N GLU A 332 -1.24 -18.26 -27.98
CA GLU A 332 -1.58 -17.22 -26.99
C GLU A 332 -0.35 -16.82 -26.15
N LYS A 333 0.52 -17.79 -25.82
CA LYS A 333 1.77 -17.54 -25.12
C LYS A 333 2.72 -16.70 -25.98
N ASP A 334 2.96 -17.11 -27.23
CA ASP A 334 3.88 -16.45 -28.15
C ASP A 334 3.43 -15.00 -28.44
N GLU A 335 2.12 -14.77 -28.66
CA GLU A 335 1.55 -13.42 -28.83
C GLU A 335 1.72 -12.54 -27.57
N GLY A 336 1.70 -13.15 -26.39
CA GLY A 336 1.97 -12.47 -25.12
C GLY A 336 3.44 -12.10 -24.95
N GLU A 337 4.34 -13.04 -25.27
CA GLU A 337 5.79 -12.83 -25.21
C GLU A 337 6.26 -11.79 -26.23
N GLU A 338 5.74 -11.83 -27.47
CA GLU A 338 6.04 -10.84 -28.51
C GLU A 338 5.65 -9.43 -28.07
N ARG A 339 4.42 -9.28 -27.53
CA ARG A 339 3.93 -7.99 -27.03
C ARG A 339 4.73 -7.48 -25.83
N ALA A 340 5.10 -8.36 -24.91
CA ALA A 340 5.93 -8.00 -23.76
C ALA A 340 7.32 -7.54 -24.21
N LEU A 341 7.91 -8.25 -25.18
CA LEU A 341 9.23 -7.94 -25.73
C LEU A 341 9.22 -6.62 -26.51
N GLU A 342 8.20 -6.37 -27.32
CA GLU A 342 8.01 -5.11 -28.05
C GLU A 342 7.98 -3.93 -27.08
N ARG A 343 7.09 -3.96 -26.09
CA ARG A 343 6.97 -2.89 -25.09
C ARG A 343 8.23 -2.72 -24.25
N ALA A 344 8.88 -3.82 -23.87
CA ALA A 344 10.13 -3.75 -23.13
C ALA A 344 11.25 -3.09 -23.96
N ASN A 345 11.35 -3.43 -25.25
CA ASN A 345 12.31 -2.81 -26.16
C ASN A 345 12.01 -1.33 -26.41
N GLU A 346 10.74 -0.95 -26.53
CA GLU A 346 10.34 0.47 -26.61
C GLU A 346 10.76 1.24 -25.34
N ARG A 347 10.59 0.66 -24.15
CA ARG A 347 11.07 1.23 -22.88
C ARG A 347 12.58 1.37 -22.84
N LEU A 348 13.32 0.33 -23.23
CA LEU A 348 14.79 0.36 -23.26
C LEU A 348 15.29 1.49 -24.16
N VAL A 349 14.72 1.63 -25.37
CA VAL A 349 15.08 2.72 -26.29
C VAL A 349 14.80 4.08 -25.68
N ARG A 350 13.67 4.26 -24.99
CA ARG A 350 13.33 5.51 -24.29
C ARG A 350 14.30 5.84 -23.15
N LEU A 351 14.82 4.82 -22.47
CA LEU A 351 15.83 4.95 -21.40
C LEU A 351 17.27 5.06 -21.94
N GLY A 352 17.47 4.98 -23.26
CA GLY A 352 18.80 5.03 -23.88
C GLY A 352 19.57 3.70 -23.86
N GLU A 353 18.89 2.61 -23.50
CA GLU A 353 19.42 1.25 -23.48
C GLU A 353 19.23 0.53 -24.83
N LYS A 354 19.95 -0.59 -25.00
CA LYS A 354 19.84 -1.40 -26.22
C LYS A 354 18.65 -2.36 -26.13
N PRO A 355 17.90 -2.54 -27.24
CA PRO A 355 16.91 -3.62 -27.33
C PRO A 355 17.53 -4.99 -27.12
N VAL A 356 16.73 -5.92 -26.61
CA VAL A 356 17.07 -7.32 -26.41
C VAL A 356 16.27 -8.23 -27.34
N GLU A 357 16.79 -9.42 -27.61
CA GLU A 357 16.11 -10.42 -28.46
C GLU A 357 15.14 -11.30 -27.68
N LYS A 358 15.32 -11.41 -26.35
CA LYS A 358 14.53 -12.29 -25.48
C LYS A 358 14.22 -11.60 -24.16
N LEU A 359 13.09 -11.98 -23.57
CA LEU A 359 12.65 -11.48 -22.26
C LEU A 359 13.62 -11.85 -21.12
N ASP A 360 14.27 -13.01 -21.20
CA ASP A 360 15.27 -13.45 -20.21
C ASP A 360 16.53 -12.56 -20.17
N ASP A 361 16.76 -11.77 -21.22
CA ASP A 361 17.92 -10.89 -21.35
C ASP A 361 17.60 -9.45 -20.89
N LEU A 362 16.41 -9.20 -20.34
CA LEU A 362 16.00 -7.85 -19.92
C LEU A 362 16.87 -7.35 -18.75
N PRO A 363 17.34 -6.10 -18.81
CA PRO A 363 18.08 -5.49 -17.70
C PRO A 363 17.14 -5.05 -16.57
N ASP A 364 17.64 -5.12 -15.34
CA ASP A 364 16.95 -4.74 -14.11
C ASP A 364 16.45 -3.27 -14.09
N VAL A 365 16.94 -2.40 -14.99
CA VAL A 365 16.53 -0.99 -15.07
C VAL A 365 15.03 -0.80 -15.31
N LEU A 366 14.37 -1.80 -15.92
CA LEU A 366 12.92 -1.76 -16.15
C LEU A 366 12.10 -2.06 -14.88
N ASP A 367 12.69 -2.71 -13.88
CA ASP A 367 12.00 -3.05 -12.62
C ASP A 367 11.68 -1.81 -11.79
N ASP A 368 12.45 -0.73 -11.98
CA ASP A 368 12.24 0.55 -11.31
C ASP A 368 11.16 1.42 -11.97
N LEU A 369 10.58 1.01 -13.09
CA LEU A 369 9.56 1.80 -13.79
C LEU A 369 8.22 1.71 -13.08
N ASP A 370 7.77 2.85 -12.57
CA ASP A 370 6.44 2.99 -11.96
C ASP A 370 5.71 4.19 -12.57
N PRO A 371 4.90 3.99 -13.61
CA PRO A 371 4.23 5.09 -14.29
C PRO A 371 3.20 5.81 -13.43
N PHE A 372 2.63 5.12 -12.44
CA PHE A 372 1.68 5.74 -11.52
C PHE A 372 2.40 6.63 -10.49
N LEU A 373 3.53 6.19 -9.95
CA LEU A 373 4.34 7.02 -9.06
C LEU A 373 4.97 8.20 -9.79
N GLU A 374 5.42 8.01 -11.03
CA GLU A 374 5.98 9.08 -11.86
C GLU A 374 4.94 10.16 -12.17
N GLU A 375 3.72 9.78 -12.55
CA GLU A 375 2.64 10.75 -12.75
C GLU A 375 2.20 11.39 -11.41
N ALA A 376 2.20 10.66 -10.30
CA ALA A 376 1.92 11.24 -8.99
C ALA A 376 2.97 12.30 -8.60
N ALA A 377 4.24 12.10 -8.95
CA ALA A 377 5.30 13.10 -8.77
C ALA A 377 5.08 14.34 -9.64
N LEU A 378 4.64 14.18 -10.89
CA LEU A 378 4.28 15.30 -11.77
C LEU A 378 3.06 16.08 -11.26
N ILE A 379 2.02 15.39 -10.77
CA ILE A 379 0.85 16.02 -10.14
C ILE A 379 1.28 16.81 -8.90
N THR A 380 2.16 16.24 -8.07
CA THR A 380 2.69 16.91 -6.88
C THR A 380 3.50 18.15 -7.25
N GLN A 381 4.31 18.07 -8.30
CA GLN A 381 5.01 19.23 -8.87
C GLN A 381 4.04 20.32 -9.35
N ASP A 382 2.95 19.96 -10.02
CA ASP A 382 1.95 20.92 -10.48
C ASP A 382 1.21 21.58 -9.33
N TYR A 383 0.92 20.83 -8.26
CA TYR A 383 0.36 21.38 -7.04
C TYR A 383 1.29 22.41 -6.39
N ILE A 384 2.59 22.11 -6.31
CA ILE A 384 3.61 23.07 -5.85
C ILE A 384 3.60 24.33 -6.72
N LYS A 385 3.56 24.19 -8.06
CA LYS A 385 3.54 25.31 -9.00
C LYS A 385 2.27 26.16 -8.83
N TYR A 386 1.11 25.53 -8.66
CA TYR A 386 -0.16 26.23 -8.38
C TYR A 386 -0.05 27.09 -7.12
N GLY A 387 0.49 26.55 -6.03
CA GLY A 387 0.68 27.30 -4.78
C GLY A 387 1.60 28.52 -4.93
N ARG A 388 2.57 28.47 -5.85
CA ARG A 388 3.44 29.63 -6.18
C ARG A 388 2.70 30.69 -7.00
N ILE A 389 1.77 30.27 -7.87
CA ILE A 389 0.97 31.18 -8.72
C ILE A 389 -0.11 31.86 -7.88
N ALA A 390 -0.84 31.12 -7.03
CA ALA A 390 -1.94 31.65 -6.24
C ALA A 390 -1.51 32.66 -5.15
N LYS A 391 -0.23 32.69 -4.79
CA LYS A 391 0.36 33.66 -3.84
C LYS A 391 0.85 34.96 -4.52
N LYS A 392 0.88 35.02 -5.85
CA LYS A 392 1.14 36.23 -6.63
C LYS A 392 -0.17 36.88 -7.02
#